data_AF-A0A7X2PQD9-F1
#
_entry.id   AF-A0A7X2PQD9-F1
#
_cell.length_a   1.000
_cell.length_b   1.000
_cell.length_c   1.000
_cell.angle_alpha   90.00
_cell.angle_beta   90.00
_cell.angle_gamma   90.00
#
_symmetry.space_group_name_H-M   'P 1'
#
loop_
_entity.id
_entity.type
_entity.pdbx_description
1 polymer ?
#
loop_
_entity_poly.entity_id
_entity_poly.type
_entity_poly.pdbx_seq_one_letter_code
_entity_poly.pdbx_strand_id
1 'polypeptide(L)'
;MAMKLTIGFVLGFGMVWGQVPMKALNPRVAKIVAEVSAERIGAVMKRLEGFGTRNLFSSQEDPKRGIGAAARWIRDEMASYSPRLQVRLDSHDVKKSGRVFRDGRLENVVAVLPGTTQKDRQVLITGHYDSLHIVRKKVGELERMDQEATVAADAPGVSDDASGTAAVMELARVLSGYEFEKTLVFVAFSGEEYGLLGSGPY
;
A
#
# COMPACT_ATOMS: atom_id res chain seq x y z
N MET A 1 -30.83 -59.02 48.43
CA MET A 1 -29.89 -57.93 48.74
C MET A 1 -29.55 -57.26 47.41
N ALA A 2 -30.27 -56.21 47.02
CA ALA A 2 -30.15 -55.55 45.73
C ALA A 2 -29.72 -54.09 45.94
N MET A 3 -28.51 -53.78 45.52
CA MET A 3 -27.87 -52.47 45.66
C MET A 3 -28.43 -51.53 44.59
N LYS A 4 -29.23 -50.54 44.98
CA LYS A 4 -29.69 -49.47 44.07
C LYS A 4 -28.58 -48.43 43.94
N LEU A 5 -28.02 -48.32 42.73
CA LEU A 5 -27.06 -47.29 42.35
C LEU A 5 -27.83 -45.99 42.07
N THR A 6 -27.68 -44.97 42.91
CA THR A 6 -28.24 -43.63 42.68
C THR A 6 -27.24 -42.82 41.87
N ILE A 7 -27.55 -42.52 40.61
CA ILE A 7 -26.77 -41.59 39.78
C ILE A 7 -27.29 -40.18 40.07
N GLY A 8 -26.48 -39.36 40.74
CA GLY A 8 -26.76 -37.94 40.95
C GLY A 8 -26.41 -37.12 39.71
N PHE A 9 -27.39 -36.41 39.16
CA PHE A 9 -27.19 -35.42 38.10
C PHE A 9 -26.69 -34.12 38.72
N VAL A 10 -25.44 -33.73 38.45
CA VAL A 10 -24.94 -32.39 38.80
C VAL A 10 -25.40 -31.42 37.72
N LEU A 11 -26.36 -30.56 38.06
CA LEU A 11 -26.72 -29.39 37.26
C LEU A 11 -25.56 -28.39 37.34
N GLY A 12 -24.63 -28.47 36.38
CA GLY A 12 -23.61 -27.46 36.19
C GLY A 12 -24.26 -26.14 35.77
N PHE A 13 -24.16 -25.12 36.63
CA PHE A 13 -24.42 -23.73 36.24
C PHE A 13 -23.39 -23.34 35.18
N GLY A 14 -23.76 -23.48 33.91
CA GLY A 14 -23.01 -22.91 32.81
C GLY A 14 -23.04 -21.40 32.96
N MET A 15 -21.92 -20.81 33.34
CA MET A 15 -21.72 -19.37 33.31
C MET A 15 -21.84 -18.94 31.84
N VAL A 16 -23.01 -18.42 31.48
CA VAL A 16 -23.23 -17.77 30.17
C VAL A 16 -22.36 -16.53 30.19
N TRP A 17 -21.19 -16.60 29.55
CA TRP A 17 -20.42 -15.42 29.21
C TRP A 17 -21.33 -14.58 28.31
N GLY A 18 -21.89 -13.50 28.87
CA GLY A 18 -22.69 -12.57 28.10
C GLY A 18 -21.88 -12.13 26.89
N GLN A 19 -22.40 -12.40 25.68
CA GLN A 19 -21.80 -11.85 24.48
C GLN A 19 -21.72 -10.35 24.68
N VAL A 20 -20.50 -9.79 24.65
CA VAL A 20 -20.30 -8.34 24.61
C VAL A 20 -21.17 -7.85 23.46
N PRO A 21 -22.18 -6.98 23.71
CA PRO A 21 -23.03 -6.50 22.64
C PRO A 21 -22.11 -5.86 21.61
N MET A 22 -22.13 -6.38 20.38
CA MET A 22 -21.39 -5.78 19.28
C MET A 22 -21.78 -4.32 19.23
N LYS A 23 -20.83 -3.43 19.56
CA LYS A 23 -21.04 -1.99 19.45
C LYS A 23 -21.52 -1.73 18.04
N ALA A 24 -22.73 -1.19 17.90
CA ALA A 24 -23.29 -0.88 16.58
C ALA A 24 -22.24 -0.13 15.76
N LEU A 25 -21.96 -0.64 14.56
CA LEU A 25 -20.98 -0.06 13.66
C LEU A 25 -21.37 1.41 13.39
N ASN A 26 -20.41 2.33 13.46
CA ASN A 26 -20.69 3.74 13.19
C ASN A 26 -21.32 3.88 11.78
N PRO A 27 -22.55 4.42 11.63
CA PRO A 27 -23.25 4.46 10.34
C PRO A 27 -22.47 5.22 9.25
N ARG A 28 -21.71 6.24 9.64
CA ARG A 28 -20.83 6.97 8.71
C ARG A 28 -19.70 6.08 8.20
N VAL A 29 -19.10 5.27 9.07
CA VAL A 29 -18.05 4.31 8.68
C VAL A 29 -18.64 3.23 7.79
N ALA A 30 -19.82 2.69 8.12
CA ALA A 30 -20.51 1.71 7.29
C ALA A 30 -20.75 2.22 5.86
N LYS A 31 -21.20 3.47 5.72
CA LYS A 31 -21.40 4.11 4.42
C LYS A 31 -20.11 4.26 3.63
N ILE A 32 -19.04 4.75 4.26
CA ILE A 32 -17.72 4.90 3.61
C ILE A 32 -17.20 3.55 3.11
N VAL A 33 -17.29 2.51 3.95
CA VAL A 33 -16.84 1.15 3.58
C VAL A 33 -17.65 0.60 2.39
N ALA A 34 -18.95 0.89 2.32
CA ALA A 34 -19.80 0.46 1.21
C ALA A 34 -19.46 1.15 -0.13
N GLU A 35 -18.72 2.27 -0.12
CA GLU A 35 -18.27 2.97 -1.34
C GLU A 35 -16.94 2.44 -1.89
N VAL A 36 -16.25 1.56 -1.15
CA VAL A 36 -15.03 0.89 -1.60
C VAL A 36 -15.36 -0.13 -2.67
N SER A 37 -14.67 -0.06 -3.81
CA SER A 37 -14.90 -0.91 -4.97
C SER A 37 -13.75 -1.89 -5.20
N ALA A 38 -14.04 -3.19 -5.04
CA ALA A 38 -13.10 -4.26 -5.38
C ALA A 38 -12.73 -4.26 -6.88
N GLU A 39 -13.67 -3.89 -7.74
CA GLU A 39 -13.44 -3.76 -9.19
C GLU A 39 -12.39 -2.68 -9.49
N ARG A 40 -12.50 -1.51 -8.84
CA ARG A 40 -11.53 -0.42 -9.01
C ARG A 40 -10.16 -0.82 -8.49
N ILE A 41 -10.08 -1.47 -7.33
CA ILE A 41 -8.82 -1.99 -6.79
C ILE A 41 -8.18 -2.96 -7.79
N GLY A 42 -8.95 -3.91 -8.33
CA GLY A 42 -8.47 -4.85 -9.35
C GLY A 42 -7.99 -4.17 -10.64
N ALA A 43 -8.68 -3.12 -11.09
CA ALA A 43 -8.27 -2.34 -12.26
C ALA A 43 -6.95 -1.59 -12.02
N VAL A 44 -6.75 -1.01 -10.82
CA VAL A 44 -5.49 -0.36 -10.44
C VAL A 44 -4.35 -1.39 -10.36
N MET A 45 -4.57 -2.54 -9.73
CA MET A 45 -3.58 -3.62 -9.67
C MET A 45 -3.14 -4.06 -11.07
N LYS A 46 -4.10 -4.32 -11.97
CA LYS A 46 -3.82 -4.69 -13.37
C LYS A 46 -3.09 -3.59 -14.13
N ARG A 47 -3.39 -2.33 -13.85
CA ARG A 47 -2.70 -1.20 -14.46
C ARG A 47 -1.25 -1.11 -13.97
N LEU A 48 -1.02 -1.28 -12.67
CA LEU A 48 0.32 -1.28 -12.07
C LEU A 48 1.18 -2.45 -12.59
N GLU A 49 0.59 -3.64 -12.70
CA GLU A 49 1.19 -4.81 -13.36
C GLU A 49 1.63 -4.50 -14.79
N GLY A 50 0.78 -3.79 -15.54
CA GLY A 50 0.99 -3.46 -16.95
C GLY A 50 2.17 -2.54 -17.25
N PHE A 51 2.82 -1.93 -16.24
CA PHE A 51 4.09 -1.23 -16.44
C PHE A 51 5.28 -2.19 -16.62
N GLY A 52 5.06 -3.49 -16.44
CA GLY A 52 6.04 -4.57 -16.62
C GLY A 52 7.05 -4.68 -15.49
N THR A 53 7.70 -3.57 -15.14
CA THR A 53 8.50 -3.42 -13.92
C THR A 53 8.32 -2.02 -13.36
N ARG A 54 8.33 -1.91 -12.03
CA ARG A 54 8.38 -0.64 -11.30
C ARG A 54 9.63 -0.56 -10.44
N ASN A 55 10.70 -1.26 -10.85
CA ASN A 55 11.99 -1.21 -10.16
C ASN A 55 12.53 0.24 -10.07
N LEU A 56 13.12 0.62 -8.94
CA LEU A 56 13.68 1.95 -8.69
C LEU A 56 14.59 2.47 -9.82
N PHE A 57 15.38 1.60 -10.45
CA PHE A 57 16.33 1.96 -11.51
C PHE A 57 15.82 1.66 -12.91
N SER A 58 14.54 1.32 -13.07
CA SER A 58 13.90 1.23 -14.39
C SER A 58 13.68 2.63 -14.98
N SER A 59 13.20 2.69 -16.23
CA SER A 59 13.09 3.95 -16.96
C SER A 59 12.25 5.00 -16.20
N GLN A 60 12.80 6.21 -16.12
CA GLN A 60 12.11 7.39 -15.61
C GLN A 60 11.31 8.10 -16.71
N GLU A 61 11.68 7.90 -17.97
CA GLU A 61 11.21 8.72 -19.10
C GLU A 61 10.23 7.98 -20.02
N ASP A 62 10.30 6.64 -20.05
CA ASP A 62 9.40 5.85 -20.89
C ASP A 62 7.94 6.12 -20.48
N PRO A 63 7.03 6.40 -21.44
CA PRO A 63 5.65 6.76 -21.14
C PRO A 63 4.77 5.56 -20.74
N LYS A 64 5.23 4.33 -20.96
CA LYS A 64 4.42 3.09 -20.83
C LYS A 64 5.02 2.05 -19.90
N ARG A 65 6.34 2.03 -19.72
CA ARG A 65 7.07 1.04 -18.91
C ARG A 65 7.91 1.71 -17.84
N GLY A 66 8.13 1.03 -16.73
CA GLY A 66 9.06 1.48 -15.70
C GLY A 66 8.42 2.36 -14.63
N ILE A 67 9.22 2.67 -13.63
CA ILE A 67 8.81 3.36 -12.42
C ILE A 67 8.33 4.80 -12.70
N GLY A 68 8.95 5.50 -13.65
CA GLY A 68 8.52 6.85 -14.00
C GLY A 68 7.13 6.90 -14.63
N ALA A 69 6.80 5.93 -15.48
CA ALA A 69 5.46 5.79 -16.05
C ALA A 69 4.41 5.52 -14.96
N ALA A 70 4.74 4.64 -14.01
CA ALA A 70 3.88 4.32 -12.89
C ALA A 70 3.64 5.54 -11.97
N ALA A 71 4.69 6.25 -11.58
CA ALA A 71 4.60 7.42 -10.70
C ALA A 71 3.70 8.51 -11.29
N ARG A 72 3.91 8.86 -12.56
CA ARG A 72 3.07 9.84 -13.27
C ARG A 72 1.62 9.40 -13.36
N TRP A 73 1.39 8.13 -13.68
CA TRP A 73 0.02 7.60 -13.78
C TRP A 73 -0.70 7.62 -12.43
N ILE A 74 -0.05 7.17 -11.34
CA ILE A 74 -0.63 7.21 -9.99
C ILE A 74 -0.97 8.67 -9.61
N ARG A 75 -0.05 9.61 -9.85
CA ARG A 75 -0.27 11.04 -9.60
C ARG A 75 -1.51 11.55 -10.33
N ASP A 76 -1.57 11.32 -11.64
CA ASP A 76 -2.66 11.85 -12.48
C ASP A 76 -4.01 11.21 -12.14
N GLU A 77 -4.01 9.90 -11.88
CA GLU A 77 -5.19 9.17 -11.46
C GLU A 77 -5.71 9.70 -10.11
N MET A 78 -4.85 9.85 -9.11
CA MET A 78 -5.26 10.42 -7.80
C MET A 78 -5.74 11.86 -7.94
N ALA A 79 -5.07 12.70 -8.74
CA ALA A 79 -5.48 14.08 -8.96
C ALA A 79 -6.89 14.20 -9.58
N SER A 80 -7.31 13.18 -10.33
CA SER A 80 -8.66 13.13 -10.92
C SER A 80 -9.78 12.88 -9.90
N TYR A 81 -9.46 12.36 -8.71
CA TYR A 81 -10.47 11.92 -7.75
C TYR A 81 -11.24 13.08 -7.10
N SER A 82 -10.57 14.19 -6.84
CA SER A 82 -11.18 15.36 -6.19
C SER A 82 -10.32 16.60 -6.35
N PRO A 83 -10.92 17.78 -6.60
CA PRO A 83 -10.18 19.05 -6.65
C PRO A 83 -9.59 19.46 -5.29
N ARG A 84 -10.03 18.83 -4.19
CA ARG A 84 -9.47 19.05 -2.84
C ARG A 84 -8.22 18.23 -2.57
N LEU A 85 -7.96 17.19 -3.36
CA LEU A 85 -6.83 16.30 -3.16
C LEU A 85 -5.59 16.91 -3.82
N GLN A 86 -4.65 17.35 -3.01
CA GLN A 86 -3.42 18.01 -3.48
C GLN A 86 -2.37 16.93 -3.77
N VAL A 87 -2.20 16.59 -5.04
CA VAL A 87 -1.31 15.49 -5.46
C VAL A 87 -0.02 16.04 -6.07
N ARG A 88 1.13 15.52 -5.62
CA ARG A 88 2.46 15.89 -6.12
C ARG A 88 3.39 14.70 -6.18
N LEU A 89 4.43 14.83 -7.01
CA LEU A 89 5.62 13.98 -6.91
C LEU A 89 6.57 14.62 -5.91
N ASP A 90 7.10 13.80 -5.01
CA ASP A 90 8.09 14.16 -4.01
C ASP A 90 9.41 13.51 -4.40
N SER A 91 10.25 14.28 -5.09
CA SER A 91 11.46 13.78 -5.76
C SER A 91 12.69 13.92 -4.89
N HIS A 92 13.47 12.84 -4.80
CA HIS A 92 14.71 12.75 -4.02
C HIS A 92 15.82 12.13 -4.87
N ASP A 93 17.02 12.69 -4.77
CA ASP A 93 18.21 12.06 -5.34
C ASP A 93 18.69 10.93 -4.42
N VAL A 94 19.01 9.78 -5.00
CA VAL A 94 19.56 8.63 -4.28
C VAL A 94 21.00 8.42 -4.72
N LYS A 95 21.92 8.38 -3.76
CA LYS A 95 23.34 8.11 -4.00
C LYS A 95 23.67 6.65 -3.80
N LYS A 96 24.58 6.12 -4.63
CA LYS A 96 25.11 4.76 -4.50
C LYS A 96 25.57 4.49 -3.07
N SER A 97 24.91 3.57 -2.39
CA SER A 97 25.21 3.16 -1.02
C SER A 97 24.49 1.86 -0.67
N GLY A 98 25.18 0.91 -0.03
CA GLY A 98 24.58 -0.35 0.41
C GLY A 98 23.89 -1.12 -0.72
N ARG A 99 22.55 -1.27 -0.63
CA ARG A 99 21.72 -1.96 -1.64
C ARG A 99 21.55 -1.15 -2.94
N VAL A 100 21.76 0.16 -2.89
CA VAL A 100 21.72 1.07 -4.04
C VAL A 100 23.04 0.97 -4.80
N PHE A 101 23.04 0.36 -5.98
CA PHE A 101 24.27 0.04 -6.71
C PHE A 101 24.73 1.13 -7.69
N ARG A 102 23.88 2.13 -7.98
CA ARG A 102 24.18 3.33 -8.77
C ARG A 102 23.38 4.52 -8.28
N ASP A 103 23.84 5.73 -8.60
CA ASP A 103 23.05 6.94 -8.38
C ASP A 103 21.74 6.86 -9.17
N GLY A 104 20.68 7.46 -8.65
CA GLY A 104 19.36 7.46 -9.28
C GLY A 104 18.44 8.52 -8.70
N ARG A 105 17.21 8.55 -9.20
CA ARG A 105 16.14 9.42 -8.70
C ARG A 105 15.01 8.55 -8.17
N LEU A 106 14.44 8.98 -7.06
CA LEU A 106 13.28 8.39 -6.41
C LEU A 106 12.16 9.42 -6.41
N GLU A 107 10.93 8.98 -6.68
CA GLU A 107 9.75 9.83 -6.64
C GLU A 107 8.67 9.16 -5.81
N ASN A 108 8.32 9.71 -4.64
CA ASN A 108 7.10 9.30 -3.95
C ASN A 108 5.91 10.02 -4.58
N VAL A 109 4.74 9.37 -4.62
CA VAL A 109 3.48 10.03 -4.98
C VAL A 109 2.73 10.38 -3.71
N VAL A 110 2.55 11.67 -3.45
CA VAL A 110 1.94 12.18 -2.22
C VAL A 110 0.66 12.91 -2.55
N ALA A 111 -0.45 12.46 -1.96
CA ALA A 111 -1.75 13.11 -2.06
C ALA A 111 -2.24 13.57 -0.69
N VAL A 112 -2.43 14.88 -0.53
CA VAL A 112 -2.85 15.49 0.73
C VAL A 112 -4.31 15.93 0.64
N LEU A 113 -5.16 15.42 1.52
CA LEU A 113 -6.52 15.89 1.74
C LEU A 113 -6.54 16.76 3.00
N PRO A 114 -6.63 18.10 2.89
CA PRO A 114 -6.57 19.00 4.04
C PRO A 114 -7.71 18.75 5.03
N GLY A 115 -7.37 18.76 6.33
CA GLY A 115 -8.35 18.75 7.41
C GLY A 115 -9.11 20.08 7.53
N THR A 116 -10.23 20.07 8.24
CA THR A 116 -11.04 21.28 8.47
C THR A 116 -10.54 22.09 9.66
N THR A 117 -10.29 21.44 10.81
CA THR A 117 -10.00 22.12 12.10
C THR A 117 -8.65 21.75 12.71
N GLN A 118 -8.10 20.58 12.42
CA GLN A 118 -6.84 20.05 12.95
C GLN A 118 -5.83 19.78 11.83
N LYS A 119 -5.53 20.81 11.02
CA LYS A 119 -4.74 20.70 9.78
C LYS A 119 -3.31 20.18 9.99
N ASP A 120 -2.71 20.47 11.13
CA ASP A 120 -1.34 20.05 11.48
C ASP A 120 -1.28 18.60 11.99
N ARG A 121 -2.43 17.96 12.25
CA ARG A 121 -2.48 16.55 12.64
C ARG A 121 -2.74 15.72 11.41
N GLN A 122 -1.77 14.88 11.07
CA GLN A 122 -1.80 14.07 9.87
C GLN A 122 -2.06 12.60 10.21
N VAL A 123 -2.86 11.94 9.38
CA VAL A 123 -2.98 10.48 9.34
C VAL A 123 -2.41 10.02 8.01
N LEU A 124 -1.33 9.25 8.07
CA LEU A 124 -0.66 8.70 6.89
C LEU A 124 -1.28 7.33 6.55
N ILE A 125 -1.60 7.14 5.28
CA ILE A 125 -2.11 5.90 4.70
C ILE A 125 -1.20 5.57 3.53
N THR A 126 -0.46 4.47 3.62
CA THR A 126 0.72 4.27 2.78
C THR A 126 0.83 2.87 2.21
N GLY A 127 1.49 2.77 1.06
CA GLY A 127 1.99 1.54 0.42
C GLY A 127 3.23 1.88 -0.39
N HIS A 128 3.85 0.91 -1.06
CA HIS A 128 4.93 1.19 -2.00
C HIS A 128 4.60 0.72 -3.41
N TYR A 129 4.90 1.55 -4.40
CA TYR A 129 4.59 1.24 -5.79
C TYR A 129 5.79 0.72 -6.56
N ASP A 130 7.00 0.75 -6.00
CA ASP A 130 8.12 0.05 -6.61
C ASP A 130 7.97 -1.47 -6.50
N SER A 131 8.76 -2.20 -7.28
CA SER A 131 8.70 -3.66 -7.34
C SER A 131 10.06 -4.24 -7.65
N LEU A 132 10.35 -5.43 -7.15
CA LEU A 132 11.61 -6.13 -7.42
C LEU A 132 11.39 -7.55 -7.94
N HIS A 133 12.18 -7.93 -8.95
CA HIS A 133 12.38 -9.32 -9.35
C HIS A 133 13.88 -9.59 -9.41
N ILE A 134 14.39 -10.32 -8.42
CA ILE A 134 15.83 -10.60 -8.30
C ILE A 134 16.23 -11.66 -9.33
N VAL A 135 17.01 -11.25 -10.33
CA VAL A 135 17.75 -12.16 -11.20
C VAL A 135 19.09 -12.47 -10.53
N ARG A 136 19.46 -13.75 -10.48
CA ARG A 136 20.73 -14.21 -9.90
C ARG A 136 21.71 -14.64 -10.99
N LYS A 137 22.99 -14.36 -10.75
CA LYS A 137 24.11 -14.91 -11.52
C LYS A 137 25.15 -15.52 -10.60
N LYS A 138 25.87 -16.53 -11.11
CA LYS A 138 27.03 -17.08 -10.42
C LYS A 138 28.21 -16.12 -10.51
N VAL A 139 28.86 -15.88 -9.38
CA VAL A 139 30.10 -15.13 -9.25
C VAL A 139 31.06 -15.98 -8.42
N GLY A 140 31.86 -16.80 -9.12
CA GLY A 140 32.58 -17.93 -8.49
C GLY A 140 31.59 -19.01 -8.03
N GLU A 141 31.74 -19.46 -6.78
CA GLU A 141 30.85 -20.45 -6.16
C GLU A 141 29.59 -19.83 -5.52
N LEU A 142 29.49 -18.50 -5.49
CA LEU A 142 28.37 -17.79 -4.86
C LEU A 142 27.34 -17.34 -5.90
N GLU A 143 26.06 -17.36 -5.54
CA GLU A 143 25.02 -16.65 -6.28
C GLU A 143 24.87 -15.23 -5.77
N ARG A 144 24.92 -14.26 -6.68
CA ARG A 144 24.70 -12.84 -6.38
C ARG A 144 23.63 -12.27 -7.30
N MET A 145 23.00 -11.20 -6.84
CA MET A 145 22.07 -10.45 -7.67
C MET A 145 22.79 -9.90 -8.90
N ASP A 146 22.23 -10.17 -10.07
CA ASP A 146 22.64 -9.52 -11.29
C ASP A 146 21.88 -8.20 -11.42
N GLN A 147 22.52 -7.12 -10.98
CA GLN A 147 21.87 -5.81 -10.84
C GLN A 147 21.18 -5.34 -12.14
N GLU A 148 21.87 -5.41 -13.27
CA GLU A 148 21.29 -4.95 -14.54
C GLU A 148 20.18 -5.87 -15.04
N ALA A 149 20.34 -7.19 -14.87
CA ALA A 149 19.28 -8.13 -15.26
C ALA A 149 18.04 -8.01 -14.36
N THR A 150 18.21 -7.76 -13.05
CA THR A 150 17.14 -7.44 -12.11
C THR A 150 16.37 -6.18 -12.51
N VAL A 151 17.08 -5.14 -12.96
CA VAL A 151 16.43 -3.90 -13.43
C VAL A 151 15.66 -4.11 -14.74
N ALA A 152 16.20 -4.93 -15.64
CA ALA A 152 15.59 -5.21 -16.94
C ALA A 152 14.40 -6.18 -16.84
N ALA A 153 14.42 -7.09 -15.87
CA ALA A 153 13.41 -8.12 -15.69
C ALA A 153 12.02 -7.54 -15.44
N ASP A 154 11.00 -8.24 -15.95
CA ASP A 154 9.63 -7.98 -15.55
C ASP A 154 9.48 -8.30 -14.06
N ALA A 155 8.91 -7.34 -13.34
CA ALA A 155 8.61 -7.39 -11.92
C ALA A 155 7.17 -6.88 -11.75
N PRO A 156 6.16 -7.71 -12.05
CA PRO A 156 4.76 -7.27 -12.00
C PRO A 156 4.32 -6.84 -10.59
N GLY A 157 4.89 -7.43 -9.53
CA GLY A 157 4.74 -6.97 -8.14
C GLY A 157 3.28 -6.75 -7.72
N VAL A 158 2.38 -7.67 -8.11
CA VAL A 158 0.92 -7.47 -7.92
C VAL A 158 0.54 -7.53 -6.45
N SER A 159 1.10 -8.48 -5.71
CA SER A 159 0.90 -8.59 -4.26
C SER A 159 1.87 -7.73 -3.45
N ASP A 160 3.01 -7.35 -4.05
CA ASP A 160 4.13 -6.68 -3.38
C ASP A 160 4.64 -5.55 -4.30
N ASP A 161 4.13 -4.32 -4.16
CA ASP A 161 2.96 -3.92 -3.35
C ASP A 161 1.93 -3.13 -4.18
N ALA A 162 1.63 -3.63 -5.38
CA ALA A 162 0.56 -3.04 -6.19
C ALA A 162 -0.81 -3.14 -5.51
N SER A 163 -1.06 -4.19 -4.70
CA SER A 163 -2.31 -4.38 -3.97
C SER A 163 -2.48 -3.35 -2.83
N GLY A 164 -1.44 -3.09 -2.04
CA GLY A 164 -1.45 -2.04 -1.01
C GLY A 164 -1.50 -0.65 -1.63
N THR A 165 -0.73 -0.38 -2.68
CA THR A 165 -0.83 0.87 -3.46
C THR A 165 -2.26 1.06 -4.01
N ALA A 166 -2.89 0.02 -4.55
CA ALA A 166 -4.27 0.09 -5.03
C ALA A 166 -5.27 0.39 -3.90
N ALA A 167 -5.07 -0.18 -2.72
CA ALA A 167 -5.89 0.13 -1.55
C ALA A 167 -5.72 1.58 -1.10
N VAL A 168 -4.50 2.11 -1.09
CA VAL A 168 -4.22 3.53 -0.78
C VAL A 168 -4.93 4.45 -1.78
N MET A 169 -4.84 4.15 -3.07
CA MET A 169 -5.50 4.93 -4.12
C MET A 169 -7.04 4.89 -3.98
N GLU A 170 -7.61 3.72 -3.69
CA GLU A 170 -9.06 3.60 -3.50
C GLU A 170 -9.55 4.33 -2.24
N LEU A 171 -8.78 4.28 -1.16
CA LEU A 171 -9.06 5.08 0.05
C LEU A 171 -8.97 6.58 -0.24
N ALA A 172 -7.98 7.03 -1.00
CA ALA A 172 -7.88 8.43 -1.42
C ALA A 172 -9.12 8.86 -2.21
N ARG A 173 -9.57 8.02 -3.16
CA ARG A 173 -10.78 8.27 -3.94
C ARG A 173 -12.01 8.42 -3.05
N VAL A 174 -12.31 7.40 -2.24
CA VAL A 174 -13.52 7.37 -1.41
C VAL A 174 -13.49 8.49 -0.37
N LEU A 175 -12.38 8.62 0.38
CA LEU A 175 -12.30 9.57 1.48
C LEU A 175 -12.25 11.02 0.99
N SER A 176 -11.80 11.29 -0.23
CA SER A 176 -11.84 12.65 -0.81
C SER A 176 -13.26 13.19 -1.04
N GLY A 177 -14.28 12.33 -1.00
CA GLY A 177 -15.71 12.72 -0.99
C GLY A 177 -16.21 13.20 0.38
N TYR A 178 -15.37 13.19 1.40
CA TYR A 178 -15.73 13.49 2.79
C TYR A 178 -14.85 14.59 3.41
N GLU A 179 -15.31 15.10 4.55
CA GLU A 179 -14.55 16.05 5.38
C GLU A 179 -14.11 15.42 6.70
N PHE A 180 -12.87 15.69 7.06
CA PHE A 180 -12.25 15.21 8.29
C PHE A 180 -11.64 16.39 9.04
N GLU A 181 -11.65 16.33 10.36
CA GLU A 181 -10.99 17.35 11.18
C GLU A 181 -9.48 17.36 10.93
N LYS A 182 -8.88 16.17 10.80
CA LYS A 182 -7.44 15.96 10.56
C LYS A 182 -7.13 15.90 9.07
N THR A 183 -5.91 16.24 8.71
CA THR A 183 -5.38 16.05 7.35
C THR A 183 -5.12 14.57 7.10
N LEU A 184 -5.56 14.06 5.95
CA LEU A 184 -5.19 12.72 5.49
C LEU A 184 -4.09 12.84 4.44
N VAL A 185 -3.06 12.03 4.56
CA VAL A 185 -1.94 11.97 3.61
C VAL A 185 -1.84 10.57 3.07
N PHE A 186 -2.05 10.42 1.76
CA PHE A 186 -1.93 9.16 1.05
C PHE A 186 -0.59 9.13 0.34
N VAL A 187 0.22 8.11 0.58
CA VAL A 187 1.56 8.03 -0.01
C VAL A 187 1.76 6.68 -0.69
N ALA A 188 2.11 6.71 -1.97
CA ALA A 188 2.71 5.59 -2.66
C ALA A 188 4.22 5.82 -2.68
N PHE A 189 4.95 5.14 -1.81
CA PHE A 189 6.39 5.26 -1.69
C PHE A 189 7.10 4.54 -2.84
N SER A 190 8.28 5.06 -3.21
CA SER A 190 9.23 4.37 -4.08
C SER A 190 10.41 3.87 -3.25
N GLY A 191 11.18 2.91 -3.78
CA GLY A 191 12.43 2.46 -3.21
C GLY A 191 12.33 1.70 -1.88
N GLU A 192 11.16 1.12 -1.56
CA GLU A 192 11.01 0.21 -0.42
C GLU A 192 11.98 -0.97 -0.56
N GLU A 193 12.01 -1.55 -1.76
CA GLU A 193 12.74 -2.78 -2.11
C GLU A 193 14.27 -2.61 -1.99
N TYR A 194 14.73 -1.36 -2.01
CA TYR A 194 16.13 -0.98 -1.86
C TYR A 194 16.46 -0.48 -0.44
N GLY A 195 15.56 -0.65 0.51
CA GLY A 195 15.76 -0.38 1.94
C GLY A 195 15.02 0.85 2.44
N LEU A 196 13.71 0.93 2.19
CA LEU A 196 12.83 1.98 2.71
C LEU A 196 13.27 3.41 2.30
N LEU A 197 13.84 3.55 1.11
CA LEU A 197 14.47 4.82 0.70
C LEU A 197 13.46 5.96 0.60
N GLY A 198 12.26 5.69 0.10
CA GLY A 198 11.23 6.71 -0.06
C GLY A 198 10.54 7.08 1.24
N SER A 199 10.41 6.15 2.18
CA SER A 199 9.72 6.37 3.45
C SER A 199 10.65 6.82 4.58
N GLY A 200 11.95 6.53 4.52
CA GLY A 200 12.92 6.88 5.57
C GLY A 200 12.93 8.34 6.04
N PRO A 201 12.66 9.35 5.19
CA PRO A 201 12.57 10.75 5.62
C PRO A 201 11.28 11.17 6.33
N TYR A 202 10.24 10.32 6.35
CA TYR A 202 8.93 10.59 6.95
C TYR A 202 8.84 10.12 8.41
#